data_AF-F7RNG6-F1
#
_entry.id   AF-F7RNG6-F1
#
_cell.length_a   1.000
_cell.length_b   1.000
_cell.length_c   1.000
_cell.angle_alpha   90.00
_cell.angle_beta   90.00
_cell.angle_gamma   90.00
#
_symmetry.space_group_name_H-M   'P 1'
#
loop_
_entity.id
_entity.type
_entity.pdbx_description
1 polymer ?
#
loop_
_entity_poly.entity_id
_entity_poly.type
_entity_poly.pdbx_seq_one_letter_code
_entity_poly.pdbx_strand_id
1 'polypeptide(L)'
;MGIFNLFGNDEARQQKEDELQRYFQLLDNSGNSFMIADSNRNIIYANKAVITMLSEAEADIRKELPQFSVAKVVGSNIDIFHKKSCPPT
;
A
#
# COMPACT_ATOMS: atom_id res chain seq x y z
N MET A 1 -7.07 -4.53 -42.45
CA MET A 1 -7.34 -4.82 -41.03
C MET A 1 -6.11 -5.51 -40.45
N GLY A 2 -5.44 -4.97 -39.44
CA GLY A 2 -4.42 -5.78 -38.74
C GLY A 2 -3.38 -5.11 -37.82
N ILE A 3 -2.89 -3.89 -38.08
CA ILE A 3 -1.65 -3.41 -37.40
C ILE A 3 -1.75 -2.07 -36.65
N PHE A 4 -2.86 -1.32 -36.78
CA PHE A 4 -2.97 0.02 -36.19
C PHE A 4 -3.51 0.03 -34.74
N ASN A 5 -4.17 -1.06 -34.29
CA ASN A 5 -4.75 -1.16 -32.94
C ASN A 5 -3.76 -1.61 -31.84
N LEU A 6 -2.52 -1.95 -32.19
CA LEU A 6 -1.52 -2.39 -31.20
C LEU A 6 -0.80 -1.17 -30.57
N PHE A 7 -0.45 -0.15 -31.36
CA PHE A 7 0.30 1.02 -30.88
C PHE A 7 -0.52 2.02 -30.06
N GLY A 8 -1.83 2.14 -30.31
CA GLY A 8 -2.70 3.08 -29.58
C GLY A 8 -2.97 2.68 -28.12
N ASN A 9 -2.83 1.40 -27.77
CA ASN A 9 -3.05 0.92 -26.41
C ASN A 9 -1.83 1.16 -25.49
N ASP A 10 -0.63 1.20 -26.06
CA ASP A 10 0.61 1.37 -25.31
C ASP A 10 0.76 2.81 -24.80
N GLU A 11 0.44 3.81 -25.62
CA GLU A 11 0.47 5.22 -25.22
C GLU A 11 -0.52 5.52 -24.09
N ALA A 12 -1.74 4.99 -24.18
CA ALA A 12 -2.75 5.15 -23.14
C ALA A 12 -2.38 4.44 -21.82
N ARG A 13 -1.69 3.30 -21.91
CA ARG A 13 -1.16 2.59 -20.73
C ARG A 13 -0.03 3.38 -20.08
N GLN A 14 0.88 3.92 -20.89
CA GLN A 14 2.00 4.74 -20.42
C GLN A 14 1.51 6.01 -19.72
N GLN A 15 0.51 6.71 -20.28
CA GLN A 15 -0.08 7.88 -19.64
C GLN A 15 -0.67 7.57 -18.26
N LYS A 16 -1.36 6.43 -18.12
CA LYS A 16 -1.88 5.98 -16.81
C LYS A 16 -0.76 5.65 -15.84
N GLU A 17 0.29 4.99 -16.31
CA GLU A 17 1.47 4.67 -15.48
C GLU A 17 2.16 5.96 -14.99
N ASP A 18 2.32 6.95 -15.86
CA ASP A 18 2.89 8.27 -15.51
C ASP A 18 2.01 9.03 -14.50
N GLU A 19 0.69 9.00 -14.69
CA GLU A 19 -0.25 9.63 -13.76
C GLU A 19 -0.19 8.97 -12.38
N LEU A 20 -0.17 7.64 -12.32
CA LEU A 20 -0.02 6.87 -11.09
C LEU A 20 1.31 7.20 -10.38
N GLN A 21 2.42 7.27 -11.11
CA GLN A 21 3.71 7.67 -10.54
C GLN A 21 3.62 9.04 -9.89
N ARG A 22 2.96 10.01 -10.53
CA ARG A 22 2.78 11.34 -9.97
C ARG A 22 1.95 11.32 -8.69
N TYR A 23 0.90 10.49 -8.61
CA TYR A 23 0.15 10.31 -7.37
C TYR A 23 1.04 9.77 -6.24
N PHE A 24 1.84 8.73 -6.48
CA PHE A 24 2.75 8.20 -5.46
C PHE A 24 3.78 9.23 -5.00
N GLN A 25 4.30 10.06 -5.91
CA GLN A 25 5.20 11.16 -5.55
C GLN A 25 4.53 12.20 -4.64
N LEU A 26 3.24 12.49 -4.84
CA LEU A 26 2.49 13.39 -3.96
C LEU A 26 2.30 12.79 -2.57
N LEU A 27 2.00 11.49 -2.49
CA LEU A 27 1.84 10.79 -1.22
C LEU A 27 3.17 10.67 -0.44
N ASP A 28 4.28 10.48 -1.15
CA ASP A 28 5.62 10.40 -0.55
C ASP A 28 6.06 11.71 0.11
N ASN A 29 5.64 12.85 -0.44
CA ASN A 29 5.98 14.18 0.07
C ASN A 29 4.92 14.73 1.05
N SER A 30 3.81 14.01 1.25
CA SER A 30 2.80 14.41 2.21
C SER A 30 3.24 14.10 3.64
N GLY A 31 2.95 15.01 4.58
CA GLY A 31 3.16 14.77 6.01
C GLY A 31 2.14 13.81 6.63
N ASN A 32 1.09 13.44 5.90
CA ASN A 32 0.06 12.51 6.37
C ASN A 32 0.48 11.06 6.15
N SER A 33 0.02 10.17 7.01
CA SER A 33 0.29 8.74 6.91
C SER A 33 -0.59 8.07 5.86
N PHE A 34 0.01 7.46 4.83
CA PHE A 34 -0.71 6.75 3.77
C PHE A 34 -0.22 5.31 3.62
N MET A 35 -1.17 4.38 3.51
CA MET A 35 -0.97 3.00 3.07
C MET A 35 -1.98 2.65 1.99
N ILE A 36 -1.57 1.88 0.99
CA ILE A 36 -2.43 1.41 -0.10
C ILE A 36 -2.35 -0.12 -0.13
N ALA A 37 -3.50 -0.76 -0.23
CA ALA A 37 -3.62 -2.20 -0.37
C ALA A 37 -4.27 -2.58 -1.70
N ASP A 38 -3.92 -3.76 -2.21
CA ASP A 38 -4.57 -4.36 -3.36
C ASP A 38 -5.96 -4.93 -3.02
N SER A 39 -6.68 -5.44 -4.02
CA SER A 39 -7.99 -6.07 -3.83
C SER A 39 -7.95 -7.32 -2.95
N ASN A 40 -6.78 -7.93 -2.79
CA ASN A 40 -6.56 -9.09 -1.92
C ASN A 40 -6.17 -8.67 -0.49
N ARG A 41 -6.27 -7.37 -0.15
CA ARG A 41 -5.94 -6.81 1.16
C ARG A 41 -4.44 -6.84 1.48
N ASN A 42 -3.56 -7.04 0.50
CA ASN A 42 -2.12 -6.94 0.69
C ASN A 42 -1.66 -5.49 0.54
N ILE A 43 -0.90 -4.98 1.50
CA ILE A 43 -0.34 -3.63 1.45
C ILE A 43 0.74 -3.60 0.36
N ILE A 44 0.54 -2.80 -0.67
CA ILE A 44 1.46 -2.64 -1.81
C ILE A 44 2.30 -1.37 -1.72
N TYR A 45 1.89 -0.40 -0.89
CA TYR A 45 2.60 0.86 -0.70
C TYR A 45 2.36 1.42 0.71
N ALA A 46 3.40 2.04 1.27
CA ALA A 46 3.36 2.78 2.52
C ALA A 46 4.34 3.96 2.41
N ASN A 47 3.87 5.16 2.74
CA ASN A 47 4.72 6.36 2.63
C ASN A 47 5.66 6.51 3.84
N LYS A 48 6.62 7.44 3.75
CA LYS A 48 7.60 7.66 4.83
C LYS A 48 6.94 8.06 6.16
N ALA A 49 5.89 8.88 6.11
CA ALA A 49 5.20 9.35 7.31
C ALA A 49 4.60 8.18 8.12
N VAL A 50 3.91 7.24 7.46
CA VAL A 50 3.34 6.09 8.16
C VAL A 50 4.43 5.14 8.68
N ILE A 51 5.53 4.96 7.94
CA ILE A 51 6.64 4.12 8.40
C ILE A 51 7.30 4.71 9.66
N THR A 52 7.54 6.02 9.70
CA THR A 52 8.07 6.70 10.89
C THR A 52 7.11 6.55 12.08
N MET A 53 5.83 6.88 11.87
CA MET A 53 4.81 6.78 12.93
C MET A 53 4.70 5.36 13.49
N LEU A 54 4.64 4.34 12.62
CA LEU A 54 4.56 2.95 13.04
C LEU A 54 5.85 2.46 13.71
N SER A 55 7.02 2.99 13.31
CA SER A 55 8.31 2.67 13.94
C SER A 55 8.37 3.18 15.38
N GLU A 56 7.89 4.40 15.62
CA GLU A 56 7.79 4.97 16.97
C GLU A 56 6.80 4.19 17.84
N ALA A 57 5.67 3.78 17.27
CA ALA A 57 4.63 3.02 17.97
C ALA A 57 4.89 1.49 18.02
N GLU A 58 5.94 0.97 17.36
CA GLU A 58 6.11 -0.47 17.14
C GLU A 58 6.13 -1.27 18.44
N ALA A 59 6.86 -0.77 19.44
CA ALA A 59 6.98 -1.42 20.74
C ALA A 59 5.63 -1.51 21.47
N ASP A 60 4.79 -0.48 21.35
CA ASP A 60 3.46 -0.45 21.96
C ASP A 60 2.49 -1.34 21.19
N ILE A 61 2.52 -1.31 19.85
CA ILE A 61 1.69 -2.18 19.00
C ILE A 61 2.02 -3.65 19.27
N ARG A 62 3.30 -4.00 19.46
CA ARG A 62 3.73 -5.37 19.76
C ARG A 62 3.20 -5.94 21.08
N LYS A 63 2.74 -5.09 22.01
CA LYS A 63 2.06 -5.56 23.23
C LYS A 63 0.73 -6.25 22.91
N GLU A 64 0.03 -5.78 21.88
CA GLU A 64 -1.27 -6.29 21.45
C GLU A 64 -1.16 -7.23 20.24
N LEU A 65 -0.16 -7.03 19.39
CA LEU A 65 0.13 -7.79 18.19
C LEU A 65 1.63 -8.19 18.17
N PRO A 66 2.05 -9.23 18.90
CA PRO A 66 3.47 -9.58 19.04
C PRO A 66 4.20 -9.86 17.71
N GLN A 67 3.46 -10.27 16.68
CA GLN A 67 3.97 -10.49 15.34
C GLN A 67 4.14 -9.21 14.50
N PHE A 68 3.68 -8.05 15.00
CA PHE A 68 3.75 -6.79 14.28
C PHE A 68 5.20 -6.39 14.04
N SER A 69 5.52 -6.11 12.77
CA SER A 69 6.81 -5.57 12.38
C SER A 69 6.62 -4.52 11.30
N VAL A 70 7.14 -3.31 11.53
CA VAL A 70 7.06 -2.21 10.56
C VAL A 70 7.76 -2.59 9.24
N ALA A 71 8.88 -3.30 9.34
CA ALA A 71 9.63 -3.81 8.19
C ALA A 71 8.85 -4.81 7.33
N LYS A 72 7.77 -5.39 7.86
CA LYS A 72 6.91 -6.35 7.15
C LYS A 72 5.57 -5.76 6.72
N VAL A 73 5.33 -4.46 6.96
CA VAL A 73 4.05 -3.81 6.63
C VAL A 73 3.78 -3.91 5.13
N VAL A 74 4.70 -3.48 4.28
CA VAL A 74 4.58 -3.66 2.83
C VAL A 74 4.73 -5.16 2.49
N GLY A 75 3.78 -5.69 1.74
CA GLY A 75 3.67 -7.11 1.41
C GLY A 75 2.87 -7.94 2.42
N SER A 76 2.51 -7.38 3.57
CA SER A 76 1.61 -8.05 4.51
C SER A 76 0.13 -7.83 4.17
N ASN A 77 -0.71 -8.76 4.60
CA ASN A 77 -2.16 -8.62 4.50
C ASN A 77 -2.71 -7.81 5.67
N ILE A 78 -3.62 -6.85 5.44
CA ILE A 78 -4.18 -6.02 6.53
C ILE A 78 -4.94 -6.83 7.60
N ASP A 79 -5.38 -8.05 7.27
CA ASP A 79 -6.07 -8.94 8.21
C ASP A 79 -5.18 -9.32 9.41
N ILE A 80 -3.85 -9.29 9.26
CA ILE A 80 -2.92 -9.62 10.36
C ILE A 80 -2.90 -8.56 11.47
N PHE A 81 -3.41 -7.36 11.17
CA PHE A 81 -3.49 -6.25 12.11
C PHE A 81 -4.84 -6.17 12.84
N HIS A 82 -5.80 -7.02 12.47
CA HIS A 82 -7.07 -7.12 13.18
C HIS A 82 -6.92 -8.13 14.32
N LYS A 83 -7.14 -7.69 15.57
CA LYS A 83 -7.34 -8.62 16.69
C LYS A 83 -8.47 -9.57 16.28
N LYS A 84 -8.26 -10.89 16.39
CA LYS A 84 -9.31 -11.89 16.12
C LYS A 84 -10.53 -11.59 17.00
N SER A 85 -11.50 -10.87 16.48
CA SER A 85 -12.78 -10.63 17.14
C SER A 85 -13.89 -10.51 16.11
N CYS A 86 -14.24 -11.62 15.46
CA CYS A 86 -15.62 -12.02 15.13
C CYS A 86 -15.61 -13.41 14.45
N PRO A 87 -16.55 -14.33 14.75
CA PRO A 87 -16.82 -15.48 13.88
C PRO A 87 -17.30 -15.00 12.50
N PRO A 88 -17.13 -15.81 11.43
CA PRO A 88 -17.57 -15.42 10.09
C PRO A 88 -19.10 -15.23 10.08
N THR A 89 -19.56 -14.08 9.57
CA THR A 89 -20.95 -13.85 9.15
C THR A 89 -21.21 -14.54 7.82
#